data_AF-A0A9D5LZS4-F1
#
_entry.id   AF-A0A9D5LZS4-F1
#
_cell.length_a   1.000
_cell.length_b   1.000
_cell.length_c   1.000
_cell.angle_alpha   90.00
_cell.angle_beta   90.00
_cell.angle_gamma   90.00
#
_symmetry.space_group_name_H-M   'P 1'
#
loop_
_entity.id
_entity.type
_entity.pdbx_description
1 polymer ?
#
loop_
_entity_poly.entity_id
_entity_poly.type
_entity_poly.pdbx_seq_one_letter_code
_entity_poly.pdbx_strand_id
1 'polypeptide(L)'
;SRTNTIFKERWRDANLLERYPEVSKLPIDGERAYVFFTEIHKKYKYPVFVNEKFMTEAVTWNRMANDGYKIRVYNDIIYIYEFQPTGLTMSGSKLFIENPKGYGLWLREKSNFSNYSLKQRLRLYYSYFSAVRPKLSVKKIAENLETPTFTILFFSVLYAIKQKINKTRDLKRSKKFNS
;
A
#
# COMPACT_ATOMS: atom_id res chain seq x y z
N SER A 1 12.40 14.56 -7.04
CA SER A 1 11.61 13.38 -7.45
C SER A 1 12.52 12.42 -8.23
N ARG A 2 12.22 11.13 -8.28
CA ARG A 2 12.93 10.17 -9.14
C ARG A 2 12.39 10.33 -10.57
N THR A 3 13.26 10.32 -11.57
CA THR A 3 12.85 10.30 -12.98
C THR A 3 12.13 8.99 -13.30
N ASN A 4 11.08 9.08 -14.12
CA ASN A 4 10.31 7.93 -14.59
C ASN A 4 11.19 7.08 -15.53
N THR A 5 11.04 5.76 -15.49
CA THR A 5 11.72 4.86 -16.42
C THR A 5 11.18 5.08 -17.83
N ILE A 6 12.10 5.38 -18.77
CA ILE A 6 11.82 5.56 -20.19
C ILE A 6 11.89 4.19 -20.87
N PHE A 7 10.89 3.87 -21.69
CA PHE A 7 10.88 2.66 -22.51
C PHE A 7 11.13 2.99 -23.98
N LYS A 8 11.59 2.01 -24.77
CA LYS A 8 12.08 2.20 -26.15
C LYS A 8 11.03 2.82 -27.09
N GLU A 9 9.80 2.35 -26.98
CA GLU A 9 8.69 2.80 -27.83
C GLU A 9 8.11 4.14 -27.33
N ARG A 10 7.34 4.84 -28.18
CA ARG A 10 6.68 6.10 -27.79
C ARG A 10 5.66 5.90 -26.65
N TRP A 11 4.94 4.78 -26.71
CA TRP A 11 4.00 4.36 -25.69
C TRP A 11 4.01 2.84 -25.55
N ARG A 12 3.48 2.34 -24.43
CA ARG A 12 3.19 0.91 -24.25
C ARG A 12 1.84 0.72 -23.60
N ASP A 13 1.14 -0.34 -23.99
CA ASP A 13 -0.04 -0.76 -23.26
C ASP A 13 0.40 -1.59 -22.05
N ALA A 14 -0.21 -1.32 -20.89
CA ALA A 14 0.16 -1.93 -19.63
C ALA A 14 -1.07 -2.17 -18.76
N ASN A 15 -1.00 -3.16 -17.89
CA ASN A 15 -1.96 -3.35 -16.82
C ASN A 15 -1.59 -2.45 -15.63
N LEU A 16 -2.55 -1.80 -14.99
CA LEU A 16 -2.28 -0.88 -13.87
C LEU A 16 -1.67 -1.56 -12.63
N LEU A 17 -1.76 -2.88 -12.49
CA LEU A 17 -1.04 -3.62 -11.44
C LEU A 17 0.48 -3.56 -11.66
N GLU A 18 0.96 -3.31 -12.88
CA GLU A 18 2.39 -3.14 -13.18
C GLU A 18 2.99 -1.87 -12.54
N ARG A 19 2.19 -1.00 -11.90
CA ARG A 19 2.73 0.06 -11.01
C ARG A 19 3.43 -0.50 -9.79
N TYR A 20 3.13 -1.75 -9.42
CA TYR A 20 3.81 -2.44 -8.34
C TYR A 20 5.10 -3.08 -8.87
N PRO A 21 6.29 -2.69 -8.36
CA PRO A 21 7.57 -3.19 -8.85
C PRO A 21 7.72 -4.72 -8.79
N GLU A 22 7.01 -5.35 -7.87
CA GLU A 22 6.98 -6.80 -7.72
C GLU A 22 6.13 -7.53 -8.78
N VAL A 23 5.32 -6.82 -9.58
CA VAL A 23 4.45 -7.41 -10.62
C VAL A 23 5.12 -7.40 -11.99
N SER A 24 5.98 -6.43 -12.29
CA SER A 24 6.61 -6.28 -13.60
C SER A 24 8.09 -5.94 -13.48
N LYS A 25 8.91 -6.51 -14.36
CA LYS A 25 10.33 -6.15 -14.51
C LYS A 25 10.52 -4.73 -15.05
N LEU A 26 9.50 -4.21 -15.72
CA LEU A 26 9.46 -2.83 -16.22
C LEU A 26 8.20 -2.16 -15.62
N PRO A 27 8.25 -1.76 -14.34
CA PRO A 27 7.07 -1.20 -13.68
C PRO A 27 6.67 0.15 -14.27
N ILE A 28 5.40 0.50 -14.08
CA ILE A 28 4.91 1.86 -14.31
C ILE A 28 5.32 2.68 -13.09
N ASP A 29 6.52 3.25 -13.14
CA ASP A 29 7.14 3.93 -12.02
C ASP A 29 6.95 5.45 -12.04
N GLY A 30 7.28 6.04 -10.90
CA GLY A 30 7.18 7.46 -10.60
C GLY A 30 5.75 7.99 -10.57
N GLU A 31 5.63 9.30 -10.39
CA GLU A 31 4.32 9.95 -10.45
C GLU A 31 3.97 10.23 -11.91
N ARG A 32 2.75 9.83 -12.29
CA ARG A 32 2.21 9.98 -13.64
C ARG A 32 0.78 10.48 -13.53
N ALA A 33 0.41 11.38 -14.44
CA ALA A 33 -1.00 11.74 -14.61
C ALA A 33 -1.72 10.58 -15.28
N TYR A 34 -2.87 10.19 -14.70
CA TYR A 34 -3.74 9.17 -15.28
C TYR A 34 -5.02 9.82 -15.77
N VAL A 35 -5.39 9.54 -17.02
CA VAL A 35 -6.65 9.98 -17.63
C VAL A 35 -7.46 8.73 -17.97
N PHE A 36 -8.71 8.71 -17.51
CA PHE A 36 -9.62 7.57 -17.69
C PHE A 36 -10.86 8.02 -18.44
N PHE A 37 -11.38 7.16 -19.32
CA PHE A 37 -12.72 7.36 -19.89
C PHE A 37 -13.76 7.43 -18.77
N THR A 38 -14.58 8.48 -18.78
CA THR A 38 -15.56 8.74 -17.71
C THR A 38 -16.53 7.59 -17.50
N GLU A 39 -17.00 6.98 -18.60
CA GLU A 39 -17.92 5.83 -18.59
C GLU A 39 -17.30 4.57 -17.95
N ILE A 40 -15.98 4.38 -18.07
CA ILE A 40 -15.26 3.29 -17.42
C ILE A 40 -15.06 3.64 -15.95
N HIS A 41 -14.53 4.82 -15.66
CA HIS A 41 -14.20 5.22 -14.28
C HIS A 41 -15.43 5.23 -13.36
N LYS A 42 -16.60 5.62 -13.87
CA LYS A 42 -17.88 5.59 -13.12
C LYS A 42 -18.29 4.20 -12.63
N LYS A 43 -17.80 3.12 -13.25
CA LYS A 43 -18.05 1.73 -12.83
C LYS A 43 -17.27 1.37 -11.55
N TYR A 44 -16.18 2.08 -11.24
CA TYR A 44 -15.28 1.79 -10.13
C TYR A 44 -15.35 2.88 -9.07
N LYS A 45 -16.42 2.87 -8.28
CA LYS A 45 -16.59 3.83 -7.18
C LYS A 45 -15.67 3.49 -6.00
N TYR A 46 -15.22 4.53 -5.31
CA TYR A 46 -14.52 4.39 -4.05
C TYR A 46 -15.43 3.78 -2.98
N PRO A 47 -14.98 2.74 -2.28
CA PRO A 47 -15.64 2.29 -1.07
C PRO A 47 -15.64 3.41 -0.03
N VAL A 48 -16.78 3.62 0.64
CA VAL A 48 -16.91 4.58 1.73
C VAL A 48 -17.05 3.80 3.03
N PHE A 49 -16.20 4.12 4.00
CA PHE A 49 -16.24 3.53 5.33
C PHE A 49 -16.60 4.59 6.36
N VAL A 50 -17.59 4.27 7.20
CA VAL A 50 -18.03 5.17 8.28
C VAL A 50 -16.83 5.47 9.19
N ASN A 51 -16.64 6.74 9.51
CA ASN A 51 -15.51 7.30 10.29
C ASN A 51 -14.14 7.29 9.60
N GLU A 52 -14.06 6.93 8.32
CA GLU A 52 -12.85 7.11 7.52
C GLU A 52 -13.01 8.26 6.53
N LYS A 53 -11.93 9.02 6.37
CA LYS A 53 -11.84 10.22 5.52
C LYS A 53 -10.92 10.03 4.32
N PHE A 54 -10.32 8.86 4.17
CA PHE A 54 -9.35 8.59 3.11
C PHE A 54 -9.51 7.21 2.49
N MET A 55 -9.41 7.17 1.18
CA MET A 55 -9.30 5.96 0.36
C MET A 55 -8.28 6.23 -0.74
N THR A 56 -7.36 5.28 -0.97
CA THR A 56 -6.39 5.44 -2.05
C THR A 56 -7.01 5.16 -3.41
N GLU A 57 -6.63 5.96 -4.40
CA GLU A 57 -6.96 5.78 -5.81
C GLU A 57 -6.61 4.38 -6.33
N ALA A 58 -5.56 3.79 -5.77
CA ALA A 58 -5.11 2.45 -6.10
C ALA A 58 -6.20 1.36 -5.96
N VAL A 59 -7.18 1.51 -5.07
CA VAL A 59 -8.29 0.54 -4.96
C VAL A 59 -9.09 0.47 -6.26
N THR A 60 -9.54 1.61 -6.77
CA THR A 60 -10.32 1.67 -8.02
C THR A 60 -9.49 1.19 -9.21
N TRP A 61 -8.23 1.62 -9.27
CA TRP A 61 -7.33 1.25 -10.35
C TRP A 61 -6.96 -0.23 -10.36
N ASN A 62 -6.76 -0.83 -9.18
CA ASN A 62 -6.42 -2.25 -9.07
C ASN A 62 -7.61 -3.12 -9.50
N ARG A 63 -8.85 -2.71 -9.18
CA ARG A 63 -10.07 -3.37 -9.65
C ARG A 63 -10.23 -3.27 -11.18
N MET A 64 -10.02 -2.08 -11.76
CA MET A 64 -10.00 -1.92 -13.24
C MET A 64 -8.98 -2.86 -13.88
N ALA A 65 -7.76 -2.90 -13.35
CA ALA A 65 -6.73 -3.79 -13.85
C ALA A 65 -7.08 -5.28 -13.71
N ASN A 66 -7.67 -5.67 -12.58
CA ASN A 66 -8.10 -7.04 -12.33
C ASN A 66 -9.19 -7.48 -13.32
N ASP A 67 -10.07 -6.57 -13.73
CA ASP A 67 -11.11 -6.82 -14.74
C ASP A 67 -10.55 -6.80 -16.18
N GLY A 68 -9.24 -6.70 -16.35
CA GLY A 68 -8.56 -6.82 -17.64
C GLY A 68 -8.36 -5.50 -18.41
N TYR A 69 -8.75 -4.36 -17.83
CA TYR A 69 -8.51 -3.07 -18.48
C TYR A 69 -7.01 -2.78 -18.56
N LYS A 70 -6.59 -2.27 -19.71
CA LYS A 70 -5.24 -1.77 -19.97
C LYS A 70 -5.25 -0.26 -20.04
N ILE A 71 -4.10 0.33 -19.74
CA ILE A 71 -3.83 1.73 -19.99
C ILE A 71 -2.70 1.87 -21.00
N ARG A 72 -2.68 2.99 -21.70
CA ARG A 72 -1.55 3.38 -22.52
C ARG A 72 -0.64 4.32 -21.75
N VAL A 73 0.61 3.91 -21.57
CA VAL A 73 1.64 4.66 -20.85
C VAL A 73 2.51 5.36 -21.88
N TYR A 74 2.75 6.66 -21.71
CA TYR A 74 3.58 7.49 -22.60
C TYR A 74 4.88 7.90 -21.90
N ASN A 75 5.92 8.18 -22.69
CA ASN A 75 7.16 8.81 -22.20
C ASN A 75 7.06 10.34 -22.14
N ASP A 76 6.07 10.94 -22.81
CA ASP A 76 5.88 12.38 -22.91
C ASP A 76 5.61 13.02 -21.54
N ILE A 77 6.29 14.13 -21.26
CA ILE A 77 6.05 14.97 -20.08
C ILE A 77 4.91 15.93 -20.42
N ILE A 78 3.74 15.72 -19.81
CA ILE A 78 2.55 16.55 -20.05
C ILE A 78 2.28 17.57 -18.94
N TYR A 79 2.99 17.49 -17.80
CA TYR A 79 2.94 18.48 -16.73
C TYR A 79 4.22 18.46 -15.91
N ILE A 80 4.54 19.60 -15.30
CA ILE A 80 5.60 19.76 -14.31
C ILE A 80 4.91 20.33 -13.07
N TYR A 81 5.19 19.77 -11.89
CA TYR A 81 4.60 20.22 -10.63
C TYR A 81 5.70 20.41 -9.58
N GLU A 82 5.45 21.33 -8.67
CA GLU A 82 6.31 21.56 -7.51
C GLU A 82 5.74 20.85 -6.29
N PHE A 83 6.61 20.14 -5.57
CA PHE A 83 6.21 19.42 -4.37
C PHE A 83 5.95 20.41 -3.23
N GLN A 84 4.71 20.45 -2.73
CA GLN A 84 4.36 21.26 -1.57
C GLN A 84 4.77 20.53 -0.28
N PRO A 85 5.53 21.16 0.63
CA PRO A 85 6.03 20.53 1.86
C PRO A 85 4.94 19.97 2.79
N THR A 86 3.70 20.46 2.68
CA THR A 86 2.53 20.04 3.45
C THR A 86 1.63 19.03 2.73
N GLY A 87 2.06 18.50 1.59
CA GLY A 87 1.27 17.60 0.75
C GLY A 87 0.93 16.25 1.42
N LEU A 88 -0.13 15.60 0.92
CA LEU A 88 -0.59 14.28 1.37
C LEU A 88 0.54 13.23 1.45
N THR A 89 1.52 13.32 0.55
CA THR A 89 2.66 12.40 0.45
C THR A 89 3.56 12.41 1.70
N MET A 90 3.72 13.54 2.39
CA MET A 90 4.53 13.65 3.62
C MET A 90 3.86 12.96 4.83
N SER A 91 2.53 12.85 4.82
CA SER A 91 1.75 12.25 5.90
C SER A 91 1.15 10.89 5.56
N GLY A 92 1.46 10.34 4.39
CA GLY A 92 0.75 9.19 3.79
C GLY A 92 0.64 7.99 4.73
N SER A 93 1.73 7.59 5.39
CA SER A 93 1.71 6.48 6.36
C SER A 93 0.76 6.74 7.54
N LYS A 94 0.72 7.97 8.07
CA LYS A 94 -0.21 8.34 9.13
C LYS A 94 -1.64 8.31 8.62
N LEU A 95 -1.88 8.84 7.42
CA LEU A 95 -3.21 8.89 6.82
C LEU A 95 -3.81 7.49 6.65
N PHE A 96 -3.05 6.51 6.18
CA PHE A 96 -3.51 5.11 6.12
C PHE A 96 -3.76 4.51 7.51
N ILE A 97 -2.93 4.82 8.51
CA ILE A 97 -3.11 4.30 9.88
C ILE A 97 -4.37 4.90 10.54
N GLU A 98 -4.73 6.15 10.24
CA GLU A 98 -6.00 6.76 10.69
C GLU A 98 -7.23 6.23 9.93
N ASN A 99 -7.04 5.55 8.79
CA ASN A 99 -8.10 4.98 7.96
C ASN A 99 -7.89 3.48 7.73
N PRO A 100 -7.88 2.68 8.82
CA PRO A 100 -7.36 1.32 8.81
C PRO A 100 -8.20 0.31 8.00
N LYS A 101 -9.51 0.50 7.86
CA LYS A 101 -10.40 -0.37 7.07
C LYS A 101 -10.13 -0.20 5.58
N GLY A 102 -10.06 1.03 5.08
CA GLY A 102 -9.63 1.34 3.73
C GLY A 102 -8.21 0.87 3.44
N TYR A 103 -7.30 1.04 4.40
CA TYR A 103 -5.94 0.53 4.30
C TYR A 103 -5.92 -1.02 4.18
N GLY A 104 -6.64 -1.72 5.05
CA GLY A 104 -6.74 -3.18 5.04
C GLY A 104 -7.33 -3.71 3.73
N LEU A 105 -8.41 -3.10 3.24
CA LEU A 105 -9.03 -3.43 1.96
C LEU A 105 -8.02 -3.32 0.82
N TRP A 106 -7.32 -2.18 0.72
CA TRP A 106 -6.34 -1.94 -0.33
C TRP A 106 -5.24 -3.01 -0.33
N LEU A 107 -4.68 -3.35 0.84
CA LEU A 107 -3.63 -4.35 0.95
C LEU A 107 -4.12 -5.76 0.59
N ARG A 108 -5.33 -6.12 0.99
CA ARG A 108 -5.95 -7.39 0.64
C ARG A 108 -6.11 -7.51 -0.87
N GLU A 109 -6.79 -6.54 -1.49
CA GLU A 109 -7.01 -6.51 -2.93
C GLU A 109 -5.69 -6.48 -3.70
N LYS A 110 -4.73 -5.64 -3.29
CA LYS A 110 -3.38 -5.63 -3.88
C LYS A 110 -2.75 -7.01 -3.87
N SER A 111 -2.76 -7.70 -2.72
CA SER A 111 -2.13 -9.02 -2.59
C SER A 111 -2.84 -10.11 -3.38
N ASN A 112 -4.15 -9.97 -3.61
CA ASN A 112 -4.94 -10.93 -4.37
C ASN A 112 -4.75 -10.71 -5.87
N PHE A 113 -4.98 -9.48 -6.34
CA PHE A 113 -4.90 -9.16 -7.77
C PHE A 113 -3.47 -9.25 -8.32
N SER A 114 -2.46 -9.03 -7.47
CA SER A 114 -1.04 -9.18 -7.84
C SER A 114 -0.51 -10.61 -7.64
N ASN A 115 -1.37 -11.59 -7.34
CA ASN A 115 -1.01 -13.00 -7.14
C ASN A 115 0.16 -13.23 -6.17
N TYR A 116 0.15 -12.51 -5.04
CA TYR A 116 1.21 -12.67 -4.05
C TYR A 116 1.29 -14.09 -3.52
N SER A 117 2.51 -14.61 -3.39
CA SER A 117 2.78 -15.81 -2.61
C SER A 117 2.32 -15.63 -1.15
N LEU A 118 2.03 -16.74 -0.46
CA LEU A 118 1.64 -16.71 0.95
C LEU A 118 2.67 -15.93 1.79
N LYS A 119 3.96 -16.11 1.52
CA LYS A 119 5.05 -15.40 2.20
C LYS A 119 4.97 -13.89 2.02
N GLN A 120 4.70 -13.41 0.79
CA GLN A 120 4.52 -11.99 0.51
C GLN A 120 3.27 -11.44 1.19
N ARG A 121 2.15 -12.16 1.13
CA ARG A 121 0.89 -11.76 1.78
C ARG A 121 1.03 -11.67 3.30
N LEU A 122 1.66 -12.67 3.95
CA LEU A 122 1.88 -12.65 5.39
C LEU A 122 2.78 -11.49 5.82
N ARG A 123 3.85 -11.18 5.06
CA ARG A 123 4.68 -10.01 5.32
C ARG A 123 3.90 -8.71 5.20
N LEU A 124 3.08 -8.56 4.15
CA LEU A 124 2.23 -7.40 3.95
C LEU A 124 1.25 -7.20 5.12
N TYR A 125 0.57 -8.27 5.52
CA TYR A 125 -0.42 -8.24 6.60
C TYR A 125 0.24 -8.01 7.97
N TYR A 126 1.44 -8.56 8.19
CA TYR A 126 2.21 -8.28 9.40
C TYR A 126 2.65 -6.81 9.49
N SER A 127 3.03 -6.19 8.37
CA SER A 127 3.35 -4.76 8.31
C SER A 127 2.12 -3.90 8.64
N TYR A 128 0.95 -4.23 8.08
CA TYR A 128 -0.32 -3.60 8.44
C TYR A 128 -0.62 -3.75 9.94
N PHE A 129 -0.60 -4.99 10.43
CA PHE A 129 -0.81 -5.32 11.84
C PHE A 129 0.08 -4.47 12.74
N SER A 130 1.39 -4.44 12.47
CA SER A 130 2.36 -3.68 13.28
C SER A 130 2.06 -2.19 13.31
N ALA A 131 1.54 -1.63 12.21
CA ALA A 131 1.22 -0.22 12.08
C ALA A 131 -0.07 0.17 12.83
N VAL A 132 -1.11 -0.68 12.80
CA VAL A 132 -2.43 -0.36 13.38
C VAL A 132 -2.66 -0.96 14.78
N ARG A 133 -1.84 -1.92 15.21
CA ARG A 133 -1.96 -2.61 16.50
C ARG A 133 -2.08 -1.68 17.72
N PRO A 134 -1.38 -0.53 17.80
CA PRO A 134 -1.55 0.39 18.92
C PRO A 134 -2.96 0.97 19.06
N LYS A 135 -3.75 0.97 17.96
CA LYS A 135 -5.08 1.59 17.89
C LYS A 135 -6.23 0.60 17.81
N LEU A 136 -5.97 -0.60 17.28
CA LEU A 136 -7.00 -1.59 17.01
C LEU A 136 -6.82 -2.89 17.80
N SER A 137 -7.94 -3.52 18.15
CA SER A 137 -7.96 -4.87 18.70
C SER A 137 -7.66 -5.91 17.63
N VAL A 138 -7.14 -7.07 18.06
CA VAL A 138 -6.85 -8.23 17.19
C VAL A 138 -8.04 -8.58 16.30
N LYS A 139 -9.25 -8.58 16.88
CA LYS A 139 -10.49 -8.88 16.15
C LYS A 139 -10.75 -7.88 15.01
N LYS A 140 -10.66 -6.57 15.28
CA LYS A 140 -10.86 -5.54 14.24
C LYS A 140 -9.82 -5.61 13.13
N ILE A 141 -8.58 -5.95 13.46
CA ILE A 141 -7.51 -6.13 12.46
C ILE A 141 -7.83 -7.33 11.56
N ALA A 142 -8.28 -8.45 12.16
CA ALA A 142 -8.69 -9.64 11.43
C ALA A 142 -9.86 -9.35 10.47
N GLU A 143 -10.87 -8.60 10.96
CA GLU A 143 -12.01 -8.14 10.17
C GLU A 143 -11.56 -7.26 8.98
N ASN A 144 -10.70 -6.26 9.20
CA ASN A 144 -10.23 -5.37 8.12
C ASN A 144 -9.47 -6.11 7.01
N LEU A 145 -8.73 -7.16 7.36
CA LEU A 145 -7.98 -7.98 6.41
C LEU A 145 -8.78 -9.16 5.84
N GLU A 146 -9.98 -9.43 6.35
CA GLU A 146 -10.76 -10.64 6.08
C GLU A 146 -9.91 -11.92 6.25
N THR A 147 -9.21 -12.02 7.39
CA THR A 147 -8.31 -13.15 7.71
C THR A 147 -8.68 -13.77 9.06
N PRO A 148 -8.40 -15.07 9.30
CA PRO A 148 -8.69 -15.69 10.58
C PRO A 148 -8.02 -14.98 11.77
N THR A 149 -8.74 -14.83 12.87
CA THR A 149 -8.25 -14.18 14.09
C THR A 149 -6.96 -14.80 14.62
N PHE A 150 -6.79 -16.12 14.50
CA PHE A 150 -5.57 -16.81 14.96
C PHE A 150 -4.31 -16.37 14.20
N THR A 151 -4.43 -15.96 12.93
CA THR A 151 -3.31 -15.40 12.17
C THR A 151 -2.81 -14.11 12.81
N ILE A 152 -3.74 -13.25 13.26
CA ILE A 152 -3.40 -11.99 13.94
C ILE A 152 -2.92 -12.23 15.38
N LEU A 153 -3.41 -13.27 16.06
CA LEU A 153 -2.87 -13.70 17.35
C LEU A 153 -1.40 -14.13 17.20
N PHE A 154 -1.08 -14.92 16.18
CA PHE A 154 0.30 -15.29 15.88
C PHE A 154 1.19 -14.06 15.63
N PHE A 155 0.72 -13.07 14.85
CA PHE A 155 1.42 -11.80 14.66
C PHE A 155 1.62 -11.02 15.97
N SER A 156 0.65 -11.08 16.88
CA SER A 156 0.74 -10.43 18.19
C SER A 156 1.86 -11.03 19.05
N VAL A 157 2.04 -12.36 19.00
CA VAL A 157 3.16 -13.04 19.67
C VAL A 157 4.50 -12.60 19.07
N LEU A 158 4.62 -12.62 17.73
CA LEU A 158 5.85 -12.17 17.05
C LEU A 158 6.21 -10.72 17.38
N TYR A 159 5.21 -9.84 17.42
CA TYR A 159 5.38 -8.44 17.76
C TYR A 159 5.84 -8.24 19.21
N ALA A 160 5.26 -8.98 20.17
CA ALA A 160 5.68 -8.93 21.57
C ALA A 160 7.13 -9.40 21.76
N ILE A 161 7.53 -10.48 21.06
CA ILE A 161 8.92 -10.96 21.06
C ILE A 161 9.86 -9.89 20.51
N LYS A 162 9.52 -9.29 19.35
CA LYS A 162 10.32 -8.22 18.73
C LYS A 162 10.49 -7.02 19.67
N GLN A 163 9.42 -6.60 20.34
CA GLN A 163 9.46 -5.50 21.32
C GLN A 163 10.39 -5.81 22.49
N LYS A 164 10.33 -7.03 23.05
CA LYS A 164 11.25 -7.47 24.12
C LYS A 164 12.71 -7.46 23.66
N ILE A 165 13.00 -7.99 22.47
CA ILE A 165 14.37 -8.01 21.92
C ILE A 165 14.90 -6.58 21.73
N ASN A 166 14.09 -5.68 21.17
CA ASN A 166 14.49 -4.29 20.96
C ASN A 166 14.77 -3.58 22.29
N LYS A 167 13.87 -3.72 23.27
CA LYS A 167 14.08 -3.15 24.61
C LYS A 167 15.38 -3.63 25.26
N THR A 168 15.69 -4.92 25.15
CA THR A 168 16.95 -5.49 25.66
C THR A 168 18.17 -4.95 24.92
N ARG A 169 18.10 -4.74 23.61
CA ARG A 169 19.18 -4.14 22.82
C ARG A 169 19.41 -2.68 23.18
N ASP A 170 18.34 -1.91 23.39
CA ASP A 170 18.43 -0.49 23.75
C ASP A 170 19.03 -0.32 25.15
N LEU A 171 18.64 -1.17 26.10
CA LEU A 171 19.25 -1.22 27.45
C LEU A 171 20.75 -1.56 27.42
N LYS A 172 21.18 -2.46 26.53
CA LYS A 172 22.61 -2.77 26.36
C LYS A 172 23.39 -1.62 25.72
N ARG A 173 22.77 -0.89 24.77
CA ARG A 173 23.37 0.31 24.17
C ARG A 173 23.52 1.43 25.18
N SER A 174 22.48 1.75 25.94
CA SER A 174 22.54 2.83 26.94
C SER A 174 23.60 2.57 28.02
N LYS A 175 23.75 1.32 28.47
CA LYS A 175 24.82 0.94 29.42
C LYS A 175 26.24 1.09 28.86
N LYS A 176 26.43 0.87 27.55
CA LYS A 176 27.73 1.03 26.87
C LYS A 176 28.10 2.49 26.60
N PHE A 177 27.12 3.38 26.46
CA PHE A 177 27.36 4.83 26.30
C PHE A 177 27.64 5.53 27.63
N ASN A 178 27.22 4.95 28.76
CA ASN A 178 27.41 5.48 30.10
C ASN A 178 28.61 4.84 30.85
N SER A 179 29.44 4.07 30.15
CA SER A 179 30.68 3.44 30.65
C SER A 179 31.88 3.96 29.87
#